data_AF-A0A2E5CTG3-F1
#
_entry.id   AF-A0A2E5CTG3-F1
#
_cell.length_a   1.000
_cell.length_b   1.000
_cell.length_c   1.000
_cell.angle_alpha   90.00
_cell.angle_beta   90.00
_cell.angle_gamma   90.00
#
_symmetry.space_group_name_H-M   'P 1'
#
loop_
_entity.id
_entity.type
_entity.pdbx_description
1 polymer ?
#
loop_
_entity_poly.entity_id
_entity_poly.type
_entity_poly.pdbx_seq_one_letter_code
_entity_poly.pdbx_strand_id
1 'polypeptide(L)'
;MNTKKIAIILIPLNIILAFLIYNSINSEIDFQAAAKNRIAENIQKLKDLRQVQIAYKKVKNNYANNFDDLIYFLENDSMPIIKAIGERPDTLTDAEALKIGIISRDTTYQLAKETVFNSAYLKTRNKDFPLEISTLTNIPHSNTKYKINSGTIEKGKVLVQVFEISTTYKNVFTGMKAENKNYDLNSLLKVGSMEEASLNGNWGE
;
A
#
# COMPACT_ATOMS: atom_id res chain seq x y z
N MET A 1 -21.42 60.96 3.55
CA MET A 1 -22.04 59.71 4.05
C MET A 1 -21.86 59.66 5.55
N ASN A 2 -22.93 59.52 6.33
CA ASN A 2 -22.89 59.65 7.79
C ASN A 2 -22.07 58.51 8.42
N THR A 3 -21.06 58.81 9.25
CA THR A 3 -20.14 57.82 9.85
C THR A 3 -20.88 56.71 10.61
N LYS A 4 -22.04 57.02 11.20
CA LYS A 4 -22.92 56.05 11.85
C LYS A 4 -23.50 55.01 10.88
N LYS A 5 -23.84 55.40 9.64
CA LYS A 5 -24.35 54.48 8.61
C LYS A 5 -23.25 53.51 8.13
N ILE A 6 -22.02 54.01 8.03
CA ILE A 6 -20.84 53.22 7.69
C ILE A 6 -20.60 52.16 8.77
N ALA A 7 -20.61 52.55 10.05
CA ALA A 7 -20.43 51.63 11.16
C ALA A 7 -21.51 50.54 11.24
N ILE A 8 -22.79 50.89 10.99
CA ILE A 8 -23.91 49.94 11.00
C ILE A 8 -23.76 48.85 9.93
N ILE A 9 -23.12 49.14 8.80
CA ILE A 9 -22.87 48.15 7.73
C ILE A 9 -21.56 47.38 7.99
N LEU A 10 -20.52 48.09 8.42
CA LEU A 10 -19.20 47.49 8.63
C LEU A 10 -19.17 46.50 9.80
N ILE A 11 -19.93 46.72 10.88
CA ILE A 11 -19.90 45.82 12.03
C ILE A 11 -20.43 44.41 11.65
N PRO A 12 -21.63 44.25 11.07
CA PRO A 12 -22.10 42.95 10.58
C PRO A 12 -21.17 42.36 9.53
N LEU A 13 -20.65 43.17 8.60
CA LEU A 13 -19.73 42.71 7.57
C LEU A 13 -18.44 42.12 8.17
N ASN A 14 -17.84 42.78 9.17
CA ASN A 14 -16.65 42.26 9.86
C ASN A 14 -16.94 40.97 10.62
N ILE A 15 -18.12 40.83 11.24
CA ILE A 15 -18.53 39.59 11.90
C ILE A 15 -18.64 38.44 10.89
N ILE A 16 -19.25 38.70 9.72
CA ILE A 16 -19.33 37.72 8.62
C ILE A 16 -17.93 37.36 8.14
N LEU A 17 -17.04 38.34 7.91
CA LEU A 17 -15.66 38.07 7.50
C LEU A 17 -14.90 37.24 8.54
N ALA A 18 -15.03 37.58 9.83
CA ALA A 18 -14.40 36.82 10.92
C ALA A 18 -14.89 35.35 10.94
N PHE A 19 -16.19 35.13 10.75
CA PHE A 19 -16.76 33.79 10.62
C PHE A 19 -16.21 33.04 9.39
N LEU A 20 -16.14 33.70 8.23
CA LEU A 20 -15.60 33.09 7.01
C LEU A 20 -14.13 32.70 7.16
N ILE A 21 -13.31 33.55 7.79
CA ILE A 21 -11.89 33.26 8.06
C ILE A 21 -11.77 32.06 9.00
N TYR A 22 -12.51 32.05 10.11
CA TYR A 22 -12.50 30.93 11.05
C TYR A 22 -12.91 29.62 10.39
N ASN A 23 -14.01 29.63 9.62
CA ASN A 23 -14.51 28.46 8.91
C ASN A 23 -13.53 27.97 7.83
N SER A 24 -12.83 28.88 7.15
CA SER A 24 -11.80 28.52 6.17
C SER A 24 -10.62 27.79 6.81
N ILE A 25 -10.15 28.26 7.97
CA ILE A 25 -9.05 27.61 8.70
C ILE A 25 -9.48 26.24 9.21
N ASN A 26 -10.66 26.14 9.83
CA ASN A 26 -11.15 24.86 10.35
C ASN A 26 -11.34 23.82 9.23
N SER A 27 -11.93 24.24 8.10
CA SER A 27 -12.10 23.36 6.95
C SER A 27 -10.77 22.87 6.36
N GLU A 28 -9.70 23.66 6.44
CA GLU A 28 -8.37 23.22 6.02
C GLU A 28 -7.79 22.16 6.97
N ILE A 29 -7.91 22.38 8.29
CA ILE A 29 -7.44 21.43 9.30
C ILE A 29 -8.18 20.09 9.14
N ASP A 30 -9.50 20.12 9.00
CA ASP A 30 -10.33 18.92 8.80
C ASP A 30 -9.94 18.18 7.51
N PHE A 31 -9.69 18.93 6.42
CA PHE A 31 -9.23 18.35 5.16
C PHE A 31 -7.86 17.67 5.33
N GLN A 32 -6.89 18.32 5.95
CA GLN A 32 -5.55 17.75 6.13
C GLN A 32 -5.56 16.50 7.02
N ALA A 33 -6.36 16.51 8.09
CA ALA A 33 -6.54 15.34 8.95
C ALA A 33 -7.13 14.15 8.17
N ALA A 34 -8.20 14.40 7.41
CA ALA A 34 -8.83 13.38 6.56
C ALA A 34 -7.91 12.89 5.44
N ALA A 35 -7.19 13.81 4.78
CA ALA A 35 -6.26 13.49 3.70
C ALA A 35 -5.11 12.60 4.22
N LYS A 36 -4.53 12.95 5.37
CA LYS A 36 -3.49 12.15 6.03
C LYS A 36 -3.99 10.74 6.36
N ASN A 37 -5.20 10.61 6.89
CA ASN A 37 -5.79 9.31 7.21
C ASN A 37 -5.99 8.46 5.94
N ARG A 38 -6.59 9.03 4.88
CA ARG A 38 -6.82 8.31 3.62
C ARG A 38 -5.55 7.91 2.89
N ILE A 39 -4.53 8.75 2.93
CA ILE A 39 -3.21 8.42 2.40
C ILE A 39 -2.62 7.25 3.19
N ALA A 40 -2.65 7.30 4.52
CA ALA A 40 -2.13 6.24 5.37
C ALA A 40 -2.85 4.89 5.14
N GLU A 41 -4.18 4.91 4.96
CA GLU A 41 -4.96 3.71 4.64
C GLU A 41 -4.55 3.12 3.28
N ASN A 42 -4.43 3.97 2.27
CA ASN A 42 -4.00 3.54 0.93
C ASN A 42 -2.56 3.00 0.94
N ILE A 43 -1.64 3.67 1.65
CA ILE A 43 -0.28 3.19 1.84
C ILE A 43 -0.30 1.79 2.47
N GLN A 44 -1.11 1.58 3.52
CA GLN A 44 -1.20 0.28 4.18
C GLN A 44 -1.73 -0.80 3.22
N LYS A 45 -2.77 -0.51 2.43
CA LYS A 45 -3.26 -1.44 1.40
C LYS A 45 -2.21 -1.73 0.32
N LEU A 46 -1.45 -0.74 -0.13
CA LEU A 46 -0.37 -0.95 -1.10
C LEU A 46 0.76 -1.80 -0.52
N LYS A 47 1.08 -1.65 0.79
CA LYS A 47 2.00 -2.54 1.49
C LYS A 47 1.49 -3.98 1.55
N ASP A 48 0.18 -4.16 1.82
CA ASP A 48 -0.47 -5.47 1.80
C ASP A 48 -0.38 -6.10 0.40
N LEU A 49 -0.71 -5.36 -0.66
CA LEU A 49 -0.60 -5.82 -2.04
C LEU A 49 0.83 -6.16 -2.46
N ARG A 50 1.82 -5.38 -2.02
CA ARG A 50 3.24 -5.71 -2.20
C ARG A 50 3.59 -7.04 -1.54
N GLN A 51 3.10 -7.29 -0.33
CA GLN A 51 3.34 -8.55 0.38
C GLN A 51 2.78 -9.73 -0.43
N VAL A 52 1.60 -9.59 -1.03
CA VAL A 52 1.03 -10.60 -1.94
C VAL A 52 1.89 -10.78 -3.18
N GLN A 53 2.32 -9.70 -3.85
CA GLN A 53 3.18 -9.78 -5.05
C GLN A 53 4.50 -10.50 -4.79
N ILE A 54 5.15 -10.23 -3.65
CA ILE A 54 6.37 -10.92 -3.23
C ILE A 54 6.12 -12.41 -3.04
N ALA A 55 5.01 -12.77 -2.39
CA ALA A 55 4.65 -14.17 -2.19
C ALA A 55 4.28 -14.88 -3.50
N TYR A 56 3.51 -14.21 -4.36
CA TYR A 56 3.14 -14.71 -5.69
C TYR A 56 4.40 -15.02 -6.51
N LYS A 57 5.37 -14.10 -6.54
CA LYS A 57 6.64 -14.32 -7.24
C LYS A 57 7.44 -15.50 -6.68
N LYS A 58 7.42 -15.73 -5.36
CA LYS A 58 8.11 -16.89 -4.77
C LYS A 58 7.56 -18.23 -5.26
N VAL A 59 6.27 -18.30 -5.59
CA VAL A 59 5.60 -19.53 -6.06
C VAL A 59 5.59 -19.62 -7.59
N LYS A 60 5.33 -18.51 -8.28
CA LYS A 60 5.11 -18.46 -9.74
C LYS A 60 6.33 -17.97 -10.54
N ASN A 61 7.42 -17.60 -9.86
CA ASN A 61 8.65 -17.03 -10.43
C ASN A 61 8.53 -15.67 -11.15
N ASN A 62 7.31 -15.14 -11.32
CA ASN A 62 7.02 -13.83 -11.91
C ASN A 62 6.03 -13.04 -11.04
N TYR A 63 5.99 -11.72 -11.18
CA TYR A 63 4.94 -10.90 -10.55
C TYR A 63 3.63 -10.99 -11.35
N ALA A 64 2.50 -10.95 -10.66
CA ALA A 64 1.19 -10.95 -11.32
C ALA A 64 0.94 -9.62 -12.04
N ASN A 65 0.41 -9.66 -13.26
CA ASN A 65 0.08 -8.48 -14.05
C ASN A 65 -1.40 -8.05 -13.91
N ASN A 66 -2.21 -8.80 -13.16
CA ASN A 66 -3.63 -8.54 -12.95
C ASN A 66 -4.05 -8.97 -11.54
N PHE A 67 -5.19 -8.46 -11.06
CA PHE A 67 -5.69 -8.78 -9.73
C PHE A 67 -6.36 -10.13 -9.64
N ASP A 68 -6.93 -10.63 -10.73
CA ASP A 68 -7.64 -11.92 -10.72
C ASP A 68 -6.67 -13.05 -10.38
N ASP A 69 -5.45 -13.03 -10.94
CA ASP A 69 -4.38 -13.96 -10.61
C ASP A 69 -3.88 -13.82 -9.16
N LEU A 70 -3.77 -12.59 -8.64
CA LEU A 70 -3.36 -12.37 -7.24
C LEU A 70 -4.40 -12.90 -6.25
N ILE A 71 -5.68 -12.65 -6.51
CA ILE A 71 -6.77 -13.10 -5.65
C ILE A 71 -6.93 -14.62 -5.78
N TYR A 72 -6.88 -15.16 -7.00
CA TYR A 72 -6.89 -16.60 -7.22
C TYR A 72 -5.76 -17.29 -6.45
N PHE A 73 -4.55 -16.73 -6.50
CA PHE A 73 -3.40 -17.22 -5.75
C PHE A 73 -3.68 -17.25 -4.24
N LEU A 74 -4.20 -16.16 -3.68
CA LEU A 74 -4.51 -16.09 -2.25
C LEU A 74 -5.56 -17.11 -1.81
N GLU A 75 -6.60 -17.29 -2.62
CA GLU A 75 -7.78 -18.09 -2.25
C GLU A 75 -7.64 -19.58 -2.53
N ASN A 76 -6.92 -19.95 -3.60
CA ASN A 76 -6.92 -21.32 -4.13
C ASN A 76 -5.53 -21.98 -4.10
N ASP A 77 -4.46 -21.20 -4.06
CA ASP A 77 -3.11 -21.72 -4.24
C ASP A 77 -2.39 -21.92 -2.89
N SER A 78 -1.38 -22.78 -2.90
CA SER A 78 -0.62 -23.11 -1.69
C SER A 78 0.83 -22.66 -1.78
N MET A 79 1.37 -22.25 -0.64
CA MET A 79 2.76 -21.86 -0.49
C MET A 79 3.55 -22.93 0.28
N PRO A 80 4.79 -23.25 -0.15
CA PRO A 80 5.66 -24.12 0.63
C PRO A 80 6.15 -23.40 1.87
N ILE A 81 5.95 -24.01 3.03
CA ILE A 81 6.52 -23.61 4.31
C ILE A 81 7.59 -24.65 4.67
N ILE A 82 8.84 -24.20 4.68
CA ILE A 82 9.99 -25.02 5.02
C ILE A 82 10.23 -24.91 6.53
N LYS A 83 10.02 -26.01 7.25
CA LYS A 83 10.40 -26.14 8.65
C LYS A 83 11.84 -26.65 8.71
N ALA A 84 12.72 -25.81 9.25
CA ALA A 84 14.09 -26.19 9.56
C ALA A 84 14.13 -26.85 10.95
N ILE A 85 14.52 -28.12 10.99
CA ILE A 85 14.77 -28.87 12.23
C ILE A 85 16.27 -29.08 12.33
N GLY A 86 16.84 -28.83 13.51
CA GLY A 86 18.28 -28.93 13.77
C GLY A 86 19.07 -27.70 13.32
N GLU A 87 20.24 -27.51 13.92
CA GLU A 87 21.18 -26.44 13.59
C GLU A 87 22.30 -26.98 12.70
N ARG A 88 22.63 -26.25 11.63
CA ARG A 88 23.72 -26.59 10.73
C ARG A 88 25.06 -26.34 11.45
N PRO A 89 25.92 -27.36 11.64
CA PRO A 89 27.27 -27.14 12.17
C PRO A 89 28.12 -26.32 11.20
N ASP A 90 28.98 -25.45 11.71
CA ASP A 90 29.81 -24.57 10.87
C ASP A 90 30.80 -25.31 9.96
N THR A 91 31.14 -26.55 10.32
CA THR A 91 32.05 -27.42 9.56
C THR A 91 31.40 -28.09 8.35
N LEU A 92 30.07 -28.00 8.19
CA LEU A 92 29.33 -28.73 7.17
C LEU A 92 28.48 -27.81 6.31
N THR A 93 28.33 -28.20 5.04
CA THR A 93 27.31 -27.63 4.15
C THR A 93 25.92 -28.14 4.52
N ASP A 94 24.87 -27.41 4.11
CA ASP A 94 23.47 -27.86 4.31
C ASP A 94 23.21 -29.24 3.68
N ALA A 95 23.81 -29.52 2.52
CA ALA A 95 23.67 -30.81 1.83
C ALA A 95 24.29 -31.96 2.63
N GLU A 96 25.48 -31.74 3.21
CA GLU A 96 26.15 -32.74 4.06
C GLU A 96 25.39 -32.95 5.37
N ALA A 97 24.96 -31.87 6.03
CA ALA A 97 24.21 -31.91 7.27
C ALA A 97 22.84 -32.59 7.11
N LEU A 98 22.17 -32.41 5.97
CA LEU A 98 20.95 -33.15 5.59
C LEU A 98 21.24 -34.64 5.40
N LYS A 99 22.31 -34.97 4.67
CA LYS A 99 22.66 -36.36 4.33
C LYS A 99 23.00 -37.19 5.57
N ILE A 100 23.63 -36.59 6.58
CA ILE A 100 23.99 -37.26 7.83
C ILE A 100 22.93 -37.07 8.94
N GLY A 101 21.80 -36.43 8.63
CA GLY A 101 20.64 -36.34 9.53
C GLY A 101 20.77 -35.35 10.69
N ILE A 102 21.75 -34.43 10.67
CA ILE A 102 21.89 -33.38 11.69
C ILE A 102 20.78 -32.32 11.55
N ILE A 103 20.39 -32.04 10.30
CA ILE A 103 19.29 -31.14 9.99
C ILE A 103 18.23 -31.88 9.17
N SER A 104 16.96 -31.53 9.37
CA SER A 104 15.86 -31.89 8.47
C SER A 104 15.20 -30.63 7.92
N ARG A 105 14.65 -30.74 6.71
CA ARG A 105 13.90 -29.68 6.04
C ARG A 105 12.58 -30.27 5.58
N ASP A 106 11.56 -30.13 6.42
CA ASP A 106 10.23 -30.62 6.09
C ASP A 106 9.47 -29.51 5.38
N THR A 107 9.02 -29.79 4.16
CA THR A 107 8.20 -28.85 3.39
C THR A 107 6.73 -29.23 3.53
N THR A 108 5.94 -28.31 4.06
CA THR A 108 4.48 -28.45 4.13
C THR A 108 3.84 -27.38 3.25
N TYR A 109 2.69 -27.68 2.67
CA TYR A 109 1.93 -26.71 1.89
C TYR A 109 0.81 -26.15 2.75
N GLN A 110 0.71 -24.83 2.79
CA GLN A 110 -0.39 -24.11 3.43
C GLN A 110 -0.99 -23.12 2.46
N LEU A 111 -2.26 -22.79 2.68
CA LEU A 111 -2.96 -21.88 1.80
C LEU A 111 -2.26 -20.51 1.79
N ALA A 112 -2.15 -19.90 0.61
CA ALA A 112 -1.41 -18.65 0.45
C ALA A 112 -1.95 -17.55 1.38
N LYS A 113 -3.28 -17.37 1.49
CA LYS A 113 -3.86 -16.35 2.39
C LYS A 113 -3.42 -16.48 3.85
N GLU A 114 -3.15 -17.69 4.34
CA GLU A 114 -2.70 -17.96 5.71
C GLU A 114 -1.20 -17.72 5.90
N THR A 115 -0.44 -17.80 4.80
CA THR A 115 1.02 -17.73 4.81
C THR A 115 1.55 -16.33 4.45
N VAL A 116 0.89 -15.63 3.52
CA VAL A 116 1.28 -14.30 3.03
C VAL A 116 1.30 -13.28 4.16
N PHE A 117 0.25 -13.26 4.98
CA PHE A 117 0.08 -12.35 6.11
C PHE A 117 0.51 -13.00 7.42
N ASN A 118 1.75 -13.50 7.46
CA ASN A 118 2.31 -14.16 8.64
C ASN A 118 2.47 -13.21 9.84
N SER A 119 2.77 -13.80 11.00
CA SER A 119 2.96 -13.05 12.25
C SER A 119 4.05 -11.99 12.20
N ALA A 120 5.10 -12.17 11.39
CA ALA A 120 6.15 -11.16 11.23
C ALA A 120 5.63 -9.93 10.49
N TYR A 121 4.86 -10.12 9.42
CA TYR A 121 4.21 -9.03 8.69
C TYR A 121 3.18 -8.29 9.57
N LEU A 122 2.33 -9.04 10.28
CA LEU A 122 1.29 -8.46 11.14
C LEU A 122 1.83 -7.65 12.33
N LYS A 123 3.09 -7.85 12.73
CA LYS A 123 3.76 -7.03 13.77
C LYS A 123 4.07 -5.62 13.31
N THR A 124 4.41 -5.44 12.03
CA THR A 124 4.79 -4.13 11.46
C THR A 124 3.65 -3.45 10.71
N ARG A 125 2.59 -4.19 10.39
CA ARG A 125 1.38 -3.68 9.76
C ARG A 125 0.67 -2.67 10.66
N ASN A 126 0.21 -1.56 10.09
CA ASN A 126 -0.68 -0.64 10.81
C ASN A 126 -2.03 -1.33 11.09
N LYS A 127 -2.42 -1.38 12.36
CA LYS A 127 -3.65 -2.03 12.84
C LYS A 127 -4.87 -1.12 12.82
N ASP A 128 -4.68 0.18 12.61
CA ASP A 128 -5.77 1.15 12.50
C ASP A 128 -6.63 0.92 11.26
N PHE A 129 -6.08 0.20 10.26
CA PHE A 129 -6.76 -0.14 9.02
C PHE A 129 -7.03 -1.64 8.95
N PRO A 130 -8.26 -2.10 8.66
CA PRO A 130 -8.57 -3.53 8.60
C PRO A 130 -7.83 -4.22 7.44
N LEU A 131 -7.54 -5.51 7.60
CA LEU A 131 -7.01 -6.36 6.53
C LEU A 131 -8.13 -7.22 5.97
N GLU A 132 -8.69 -6.82 4.83
CA GLU A 132 -9.81 -7.50 4.20
C GLU A 132 -9.44 -7.96 2.79
N ILE A 133 -9.28 -9.27 2.61
CA ILE A 133 -8.84 -9.86 1.32
C ILE A 133 -9.84 -9.55 0.20
N SER A 134 -11.13 -9.60 0.50
CA SER A 134 -12.23 -9.34 -0.44
C SER A 134 -12.21 -7.93 -1.04
N THR A 135 -11.64 -6.95 -0.33
CA THR A 135 -11.57 -5.55 -0.77
C THR A 135 -10.14 -5.08 -1.01
N LEU A 136 -9.16 -5.98 -0.98
CA LEU A 136 -7.73 -5.64 -1.04
C LEU A 136 -7.38 -4.84 -2.32
N THR A 137 -8.08 -5.13 -3.42
CA THR A 137 -7.86 -4.49 -4.73
C THR A 137 -8.56 -3.14 -4.88
N ASN A 138 -9.51 -2.81 -4.00
CA ASN A 138 -10.31 -1.60 -4.05
C ASN A 138 -9.61 -0.44 -3.35
N ILE A 139 -9.66 0.73 -3.98
CA ILE A 139 -9.21 1.98 -3.38
C ILE A 139 -10.22 2.38 -2.31
N PRO A 140 -9.81 2.60 -1.05
CA PRO A 140 -10.71 3.04 0.02
C PRO A 140 -11.46 4.31 -0.37
N HIS A 141 -12.74 4.39 0.04
CA HIS A 141 -13.65 5.51 -0.27
C HIS A 141 -13.89 5.76 -1.77
N SER A 142 -13.52 4.82 -2.65
CA SER A 142 -13.72 4.91 -4.09
C SER A 142 -14.42 3.66 -4.62
N ASN A 143 -15.11 3.79 -5.74
CA ASN A 143 -15.71 2.67 -6.47
C ASN A 143 -14.75 2.07 -7.51
N THR A 144 -13.46 2.41 -7.42
CA THR A 144 -12.43 1.98 -8.37
C THR A 144 -11.42 1.06 -7.71
N LYS A 145 -10.76 0.24 -8.52
CA LYS A 145 -9.64 -0.60 -8.11
C LYS A 145 -8.31 0.11 -8.38
N TYR A 146 -7.26 -0.31 -7.69
CA TYR A 146 -5.90 0.07 -8.06
C TYR A 146 -5.62 -0.34 -9.51
N LYS A 147 -4.58 0.24 -10.10
CA LYS A 147 -3.97 -0.26 -11.34
C LYS A 147 -2.83 -1.21 -10.97
N ILE A 148 -2.62 -2.23 -11.77
CA ILE A 148 -1.56 -3.23 -11.61
C ILE A 148 -0.89 -3.45 -12.96
N ASN A 149 0.43 -3.58 -12.94
CA ASN A 149 1.22 -3.95 -14.09
C ASN A 149 2.43 -4.77 -13.64
N SER A 150 2.91 -5.67 -14.48
CA SER A 150 4.18 -6.37 -14.29
C SER A 150 4.85 -6.67 -15.61
N GLY A 151 6.16 -6.86 -15.57
CA GLY A 151 6.96 -7.11 -16.76
C GLY A 151 8.42 -7.33 -16.42
N THR A 152 9.27 -7.25 -17.43
CA THR A 152 10.71 -7.43 -17.29
C THR A 152 11.43 -6.24 -17.86
N ILE A 153 12.43 -5.75 -17.14
CA ILE A 153 13.33 -4.69 -17.61
C ILE A 153 14.76 -5.21 -17.69
N GLU A 154 15.57 -4.63 -18.56
CA GLU A 154 17.00 -4.88 -18.61
C GLU A 154 17.73 -3.87 -17.72
N LYS A 155 18.45 -4.35 -16.70
CA LYS A 155 19.29 -3.53 -15.83
C LYS A 155 20.71 -4.10 -15.82
N GLY A 156 21.64 -3.38 -16.44
CA GLY A 156 23.04 -3.79 -16.50
C GLY A 156 23.26 -5.17 -17.14
N LYS A 157 22.58 -5.45 -18.27
CA LYS A 157 22.61 -6.73 -19.00
C LYS A 157 21.95 -7.92 -18.29
N VAL A 158 21.21 -7.67 -17.20
CA VAL A 158 20.41 -8.69 -16.51
C VAL A 158 18.93 -8.35 -16.67
N LEU A 159 18.15 -9.35 -17.06
CA LEU A 159 16.68 -9.24 -17.10
C LEU A 159 16.11 -9.38 -15.69
N VAL A 160 15.35 -8.38 -15.24
CA VAL A 160 14.77 -8.34 -13.90
C VAL A 160 13.26 -8.17 -13.99
N GLN A 161 12.53 -9.04 -13.29
CA GLN A 161 11.08 -8.92 -13.14
C GLN A 161 10.73 -7.72 -12.27
N VAL A 162 9.73 -6.94 -12.69
CA VAL A 162 9.24 -5.75 -12.02
C VAL A 162 7.72 -5.74 -11.96
N PHE A 163 7.16 -4.95 -11.06
CA PHE A 163 5.74 -4.69 -10.97
C PHE A 163 5.48 -3.27 -10.49
N GLU A 164 4.29 -2.77 -10.78
CA GLU A 164 3.78 -1.52 -10.21
C GLU A 164 2.31 -1.72 -9.84
N ILE A 165 1.95 -1.29 -8.63
CA ILE A 165 0.56 -1.11 -8.24
C ILE A 165 0.35 0.34 -7.84
N SER A 166 -0.62 1.02 -8.45
CA SER A 166 -0.78 2.46 -8.33
C SER A 166 -2.22 2.95 -8.33
N THR A 167 -2.41 4.15 -7.79
CA THR A 167 -3.64 4.94 -7.92
C THR A 167 -3.29 6.43 -7.96
N THR A 168 -4.16 7.25 -8.54
CA THR A 168 -4.02 8.72 -8.50
C THR A 168 -4.52 9.28 -7.18
N TYR A 169 -3.93 10.37 -6.69
CA TYR A 169 -4.47 11.10 -5.51
C TYR A 169 -5.92 11.54 -5.68
N LYS A 170 -6.36 11.82 -6.92
CA LYS A 170 -7.78 12.03 -7.25
C LYS A 170 -8.70 10.93 -6.72
N ASN A 171 -8.31 9.67 -6.90
CA ASN A 171 -9.10 8.53 -6.46
C ASN A 171 -9.02 8.34 -4.94
N VAL A 172 -7.85 8.58 -4.33
CA VAL A 172 -7.66 8.55 -2.86
C VAL A 172 -8.58 9.56 -2.17
N PHE A 173 -8.74 10.75 -2.76
CA PHE A 173 -9.57 11.83 -2.22
C PHE A 173 -10.99 11.86 -2.78
N THR A 174 -11.51 10.74 -3.31
CA THR A 174 -12.88 10.65 -3.83
C THR A 174 -13.89 11.16 -2.79
N GLY A 175 -14.72 12.15 -3.16
CA GLY A 175 -15.71 12.76 -2.26
C GLY A 175 -15.16 13.83 -1.32
N MET A 176 -13.89 14.24 -1.46
CA MET A 176 -13.31 15.40 -0.76
C MET A 176 -13.08 16.56 -1.74
N LYS A 177 -13.14 17.81 -1.25
CA LYS A 177 -12.83 19.02 -2.03
C LYS A 177 -11.32 19.26 -2.09
N ALA A 178 -10.64 18.50 -2.95
CA ALA A 178 -9.16 18.46 -3.02
C ALA A 178 -8.56 19.34 -4.14
N GLU A 179 -9.37 19.89 -5.04
CA GLU A 179 -8.94 20.57 -6.28
C GLU A 179 -8.08 21.83 -6.04
N ASN A 180 -8.26 22.50 -4.91
CA ASN A 180 -7.53 23.72 -4.54
C ASN A 180 -6.63 23.51 -3.31
N LYS A 181 -6.16 22.27 -3.11
CA LYS A 181 -5.32 21.89 -1.97
C LYS A 181 -3.91 21.58 -2.47
N ASN A 182 -2.95 21.45 -1.55
CA ASN A 182 -1.53 21.22 -1.86
C ASN A 182 -1.21 19.79 -2.36
N TYR A 183 -2.14 19.15 -3.06
CA TYR A 183 -1.97 17.81 -3.62
C TYR A 183 -2.14 17.86 -5.14
N ASP A 184 -1.14 17.36 -5.87
CA ASP A 184 -1.31 17.09 -7.29
C ASP A 184 -2.18 15.84 -7.47
N LEU A 185 -3.43 16.05 -7.89
CA LEU A 185 -4.41 14.98 -8.04
C LEU A 185 -4.06 13.98 -9.14
N ASN A 186 -3.21 14.35 -10.10
CA ASN A 186 -2.76 13.49 -11.19
C ASN A 186 -1.53 12.66 -10.80
N SER A 187 -0.81 13.07 -9.76
CA SER A 187 0.30 12.30 -9.22
C SER A 187 -0.16 10.94 -8.69
N LEU A 188 0.72 9.95 -8.82
CA LEU A 188 0.46 8.58 -8.41
C LEU A 188 0.91 8.36 -6.97
N LEU A 189 0.11 7.63 -6.20
CA LEU A 189 0.55 6.89 -5.02
C LEU A 189 0.77 5.44 -5.47
N LYS A 190 2.00 4.94 -5.34
CA LYS A 190 2.38 3.66 -5.95
C LYS A 190 3.40 2.87 -5.15
N VAL A 191 3.39 1.56 -5.36
CA VAL A 191 4.39 0.62 -4.87
C VAL A 191 4.99 -0.16 -6.04
N GLY A 192 6.31 -0.32 -6.02
CA GLY A 192 7.06 -0.85 -7.14
C GLY A 192 7.30 0.18 -8.24
N SER A 193 7.87 -0.28 -9.36
CA SER A 193 8.17 0.54 -10.54
C SER A 193 8.22 -0.34 -11.78
N MET A 194 7.71 0.14 -12.90
CA MET A 194 7.90 -0.51 -14.20
C MET A 194 9.23 -0.14 -14.88
N GLU A 195 9.98 0.81 -14.33
CA GLU A 195 11.24 1.32 -14.90
C GLU A 195 12.46 0.84 -14.11
N GLU A 196 12.27 0.45 -12.84
CA GLU A 196 13.34 0.04 -11.95
C GLU A 196 12.97 -1.20 -11.15
N ALA A 197 13.97 -2.00 -10.80
CA ALA A 197 13.84 -3.13 -9.88
C ALA A 197 13.66 -2.66 -8.43
N SER A 198 12.52 -2.04 -8.15
CA SER A 198 12.13 -1.51 -6.84
C SER A 198 10.90 -2.23 -6.31
N LEU A 199 10.89 -2.49 -5.00
CA LEU A 199 9.71 -2.96 -4.25
C LEU A 199 9.18 -1.88 -3.31
N ASN A 200 9.77 -0.67 -3.35
CA ASN A 200 9.46 0.40 -2.42
C ASN A 200 8.26 1.21 -2.90
N GLY A 201 7.59 1.86 -1.95
CA GLY A 201 6.58 2.87 -2.25
C GLY A 201 7.18 4.25 -2.48
N ASN A 202 6.44 5.13 -3.14
CA ASN A 202 6.88 6.51 -3.39
C ASN A 202 6.53 7.51 -2.26
N TRP A 203 6.37 7.02 -1.02
CA TRP A 203 5.94 7.81 0.14
C TRP A 203 7.01 8.00 1.22
N GLY A 204 8.26 7.59 0.95
CA GLY A 204 9.33 7.57 1.94
C GLY A 204 9.13 6.42 2.94
N GLU A 205 9.87 5.33 2.75
CA GLU A 205 9.94 4.22 3.70
C GLU A 205 11.20 4.29 4.57
#